data_AF-A0A1I7XPW5-F1
#
_entry.id   AF-A0A1I7XPW5-F1
#
_cell.length_a   1.000
_cell.length_b   1.000
_cell.length_c   1.000
_cell.angle_alpha   90.00
_cell.angle_beta   90.00
_cell.angle_gamma   90.00
#
_symmetry.space_group_name_H-M   'P 1'
#
loop_
_entity.id
_entity.type
_entity.pdbx_description
1 polymer ?
#
loop_
_entity_poly.entity_id
_entity_poly.type
_entity_poly.pdbx_seq_one_letter_code
_entity_poly.pdbx_strand_id
1 'polypeptide(L)'
;MKIEPRPSSSQDVGDVFREFKCASSECCPPKAVRPEKPEPESTERLCDFYQSVARVRKRKADGESDKVQRMLLYLDCVVYFTLSAKHFQTSDGTENKASRQVTIVRDTCELLKLVTQHFTKPSDNISPLHHHLMSRVRNLSLRVQAVLAYHLYNFRSQQAFKAYTVLTQMDPHVIEEKKADATPSAGGGKTTPSPSSSVHSNSNQGVNTISMPTHVYQIQKQQLKTLHHLMWAHRIWGDAAERAGGNSADMTFITSLEKVCGHLCVDAPLEKMSSYLLTGVAWLRTEYEREKRRPPPPISAKRLS
;
A
#
# COMPACT_ATOMS: atom_id res chain seq x y z
N MET A 1 -22.27 -37.13 55.11
CA MET A 1 -22.26 -36.87 53.66
C MET A 1 -20.87 -36.40 53.25
N LYS A 2 -20.06 -37.28 52.67
CA LYS A 2 -18.80 -36.94 52.01
C LYS A 2 -19.01 -37.23 50.53
N ILE A 3 -18.98 -36.19 49.71
CA ILE A 3 -19.17 -36.26 48.27
C ILE A 3 -17.78 -36.52 47.65
N GLU A 4 -17.61 -37.67 47.01
CA GLU A 4 -16.45 -37.95 46.16
C GLU A 4 -16.47 -37.07 44.91
N PRO A 5 -15.32 -36.53 44.46
CA PRO A 5 -15.27 -35.82 43.20
C PRO A 5 -15.22 -36.82 42.03
N ARG A 6 -16.13 -36.63 41.10
CA ARG A 6 -16.22 -37.28 39.79
C ARG A 6 -14.95 -36.97 38.98
N PRO A 7 -14.28 -37.95 38.34
CA PRO A 7 -13.20 -37.63 37.43
C PRO A 7 -13.78 -36.94 36.18
N SER A 8 -13.44 -35.67 36.01
CA SER A 8 -13.70 -34.94 34.77
C SER A 8 -12.78 -35.49 33.68
N SER A 9 -13.37 -36.17 32.71
CA SER A 9 -12.73 -36.54 31.45
C SER A 9 -12.47 -35.28 30.62
N SER A 10 -11.47 -34.50 31.01
CA SER A 10 -10.84 -33.53 30.12
C SER A 10 -9.89 -34.31 29.24
N GLN A 11 -10.40 -34.82 28.12
CA GLN A 11 -9.54 -35.17 26.99
C GLN A 11 -8.81 -33.89 26.59
N ASP A 12 -7.56 -33.81 27.03
CA ASP A 12 -6.57 -32.88 26.54
C ASP A 12 -6.35 -33.22 25.06
N VAL A 13 -7.17 -32.61 24.20
CA VAL A 13 -6.97 -32.64 22.75
C VAL A 13 -5.75 -31.76 22.52
N GLY A 14 -4.57 -32.38 22.67
CA GLY A 14 -3.31 -31.77 22.33
C GLY A 14 -3.39 -31.24 20.91
N ASP A 15 -3.49 -29.92 20.81
CA ASP A 15 -3.31 -29.19 19.57
C ASP A 15 -1.85 -29.42 19.15
N VAL A 16 -1.65 -30.45 18.33
CA VAL A 16 -0.37 -30.72 17.68
C VAL A 16 -0.16 -29.58 16.70
N PHE A 17 0.40 -28.47 17.20
CA PHE A 17 0.85 -27.35 16.39
C PHE A 17 1.82 -27.90 15.35
N ARG A 18 1.28 -28.11 14.14
CA ARG A 18 2.01 -28.57 12.97
C ARG A 18 3.02 -27.47 12.62
N GLU A 19 4.31 -27.74 12.82
CA GLU A 19 5.36 -26.76 12.52
C GLU A 19 5.39 -26.52 11.00
N PHE A 20 4.92 -25.34 10.59
CA PHE A 20 5.01 -24.90 9.20
C PHE A 20 6.48 -24.66 8.87
N LYS A 21 6.99 -25.34 7.83
CA LYS A 21 8.35 -25.15 7.34
C LYS A 21 8.29 -24.48 5.97
N CYS A 22 8.85 -23.27 5.89
CA CYS A 22 8.89 -22.50 4.65
C CYS A 22 9.62 -23.27 3.55
N ALA A 23 8.98 -23.42 2.39
CA ALA A 23 9.50 -24.13 1.24
C ALA A 23 9.98 -23.18 0.12
N SER A 24 10.27 -21.91 0.44
CA SER A 24 10.53 -20.88 -0.56
C SER A 24 11.68 -21.24 -1.50
N SER A 25 12.78 -21.82 -0.99
CA SER A 25 13.94 -22.22 -1.81
C SER A 25 13.62 -23.23 -2.90
N GLU A 26 12.56 -24.03 -2.73
CA GLU A 26 12.16 -25.08 -3.66
C GLU A 26 10.99 -24.65 -4.56
N CYS A 27 10.32 -23.54 -4.24
CA CYS A 27 9.12 -23.06 -4.92
C CYS A 27 9.38 -21.84 -5.84
N CYS A 28 10.63 -21.39 -5.97
CA CYS A 28 11.03 -20.25 -6.79
C CYS A 28 11.30 -20.66 -8.26
N PRO A 29 10.41 -20.38 -9.23
CA PRO A 29 10.74 -20.51 -10.64
C PRO A 29 12.02 -19.77 -11.00
N PRO A 30 12.89 -20.36 -11.85
CA PRO A 30 14.21 -19.82 -12.16
C PRO A 30 14.16 -18.58 -13.07
N LYS A 31 12.99 -18.28 -13.65
CA LYS A 31 12.79 -17.19 -14.61
C LYS A 31 11.67 -16.27 -14.13
N ALA A 32 11.86 -14.97 -14.38
CA ALA A 32 10.85 -13.96 -14.09
C ALA A 32 9.57 -14.24 -14.88
N VAL A 33 8.43 -14.19 -14.19
CA VAL A 33 7.11 -14.33 -14.80
C VAL A 33 6.79 -13.05 -15.57
N ARG A 34 6.35 -13.21 -16.81
CA ARG A 34 5.94 -12.10 -17.68
C ARG A 34 4.42 -12.01 -17.75
N PRO A 35 3.86 -10.80 -17.87
CA PRO A 35 2.44 -10.63 -18.14
C PRO A 35 2.05 -11.33 -19.44
N GLU A 36 0.84 -11.88 -19.49
CA GLU A 36 0.26 -12.38 -20.73
C GLU A 36 0.24 -11.25 -21.77
N LYS A 37 0.36 -11.62 -23.04
CA LYS A 37 0.26 -10.70 -24.18
C LYS A 37 -0.85 -11.20 -25.08
N PRO A 38 -1.50 -10.31 -25.84
CA PRO A 38 -2.40 -10.76 -26.89
C PRO A 38 -1.62 -11.61 -27.91
N GLU A 39 -2.35 -12.46 -28.62
CA GLU A 39 -1.78 -13.24 -29.72
C GLU A 39 -1.07 -12.31 -30.72
N PRO A 40 0.06 -12.74 -31.34
CA PRO A 40 0.85 -11.89 -32.22
C PRO A 40 0.07 -11.27 -33.39
N GLU A 41 -0.99 -11.93 -33.84
CA GLU A 41 -1.85 -11.51 -34.95
C GLU A 41 -3.06 -10.66 -34.50
N SER A 42 -3.21 -10.43 -33.20
CA SER A 42 -4.34 -9.65 -32.66
C SER A 42 -4.24 -8.17 -33.01
N THR A 43 -5.35 -7.61 -33.50
CA THR A 43 -5.52 -6.17 -33.71
C THR A 43 -6.03 -5.45 -32.46
N GLU A 44 -6.24 -6.17 -31.34
CA GLU A 44 -6.74 -5.59 -30.10
C GLU A 44 -5.71 -4.61 -29.51
N ARG A 45 -6.19 -3.44 -29.07
CA ARG A 45 -5.33 -2.48 -28.39
C ARG A 45 -4.86 -3.08 -27.06
N LEU A 46 -3.57 -2.94 -26.76
CA LEU A 46 -2.98 -3.47 -25.53
C LEU A 46 -3.69 -2.96 -24.25
N CYS A 47 -4.16 -1.72 -24.23
CA CYS A 47 -4.91 -1.20 -23.09
C CYS A 47 -6.23 -1.95 -22.85
N ASP A 48 -6.93 -2.30 -23.93
CA ASP A 48 -8.23 -2.98 -23.87
C ASP A 48 -8.03 -4.46 -23.49
N PHE A 49 -7.02 -5.11 -24.09
CA PHE A 49 -6.60 -6.46 -23.70
C PHE A 49 -6.28 -6.52 -22.21
N TYR A 50 -5.37 -5.67 -21.71
CA TYR A 50 -5.00 -5.71 -20.30
C TYR A 50 -6.18 -5.36 -19.38
N GLN A 51 -7.05 -4.45 -19.79
CA GLN A 51 -8.24 -4.13 -19.02
C GLN A 51 -9.23 -5.30 -18.98
N SER A 52 -9.40 -6.06 -20.07
CA SER A 52 -10.28 -7.22 -20.12
C SER A 52 -9.77 -8.33 -19.20
N VAL A 53 -8.47 -8.64 -19.25
CA VAL A 53 -7.84 -9.64 -18.38
C VAL A 53 -7.93 -9.22 -16.91
N ALA A 54 -7.67 -7.95 -16.59
CA ALA A 54 -7.82 -7.44 -15.23
C ALA A 54 -9.24 -7.64 -14.68
N ARG A 55 -10.28 -7.33 -15.47
CA ARG A 55 -11.69 -7.51 -15.07
C ARG A 55 -12.05 -8.98 -14.86
N VAL A 56 -11.53 -9.90 -15.67
CA VAL A 56 -11.74 -11.35 -15.48
C VAL A 56 -11.10 -11.80 -14.16
N ARG A 57 -9.84 -11.41 -13.91
CA ARG A 57 -9.14 -11.77 -12.68
C ARG A 57 -9.78 -11.16 -11.44
N LYS A 58 -10.25 -9.92 -11.51
CA LYS A 58 -11.00 -9.27 -10.43
C LYS A 58 -12.27 -10.05 -10.09
N ARG A 59 -13.11 -10.38 -11.09
CA ARG A 59 -14.34 -11.15 -10.89
C ARG A 59 -14.06 -12.52 -10.24
N LYS A 60 -12.98 -13.17 -10.66
CA LYS A 60 -12.52 -14.43 -10.05
C LYS A 60 -12.13 -14.23 -8.59
N ALA A 61 -11.43 -13.14 -8.25
CA ALA A 61 -11.09 -12.81 -6.87
C ALA A 61 -12.33 -12.51 -6.01
N ASP A 62 -13.28 -11.73 -6.56
CA ASP A 62 -14.52 -11.35 -5.86
C ASP A 62 -15.38 -12.59 -5.50
N GLY A 63 -15.34 -13.64 -6.34
CA GLY A 63 -16.01 -14.91 -6.10
C GLY A 63 -15.19 -15.95 -5.30
N GLU A 64 -13.96 -15.64 -4.89
CA GLU A 64 -13.09 -16.58 -4.20
C GLU A 64 -13.33 -16.58 -2.69
N SER A 65 -13.53 -17.79 -2.14
CA SER A 65 -13.77 -18.03 -0.71
C SER A 65 -12.47 -18.11 0.09
N ASP A 66 -11.42 -18.65 -0.52
CA ASP A 66 -10.11 -18.80 0.09
C ASP A 66 -9.40 -17.45 0.15
N LYS A 67 -9.15 -16.96 1.38
CA LYS A 67 -8.55 -15.63 1.61
C LYS A 67 -7.19 -15.46 0.91
N VAL A 68 -6.37 -16.50 0.86
CA VAL A 68 -5.04 -16.44 0.25
C VAL A 68 -5.18 -16.40 -1.26
N GLN A 69 -5.96 -17.31 -1.86
CA GLN A 69 -6.16 -17.33 -3.30
C GLN A 69 -6.81 -16.05 -3.80
N ARG A 70 -7.79 -15.53 -3.07
CA ARG A 70 -8.42 -14.24 -3.36
C ARG A 70 -7.39 -13.12 -3.41
N MET A 71 -6.49 -13.04 -2.42
CA MET A 71 -5.45 -12.01 -2.38
C MET A 71 -4.46 -12.16 -3.56
N LEU A 72 -4.02 -13.37 -3.87
CA LEU A 72 -3.13 -13.63 -5.00
C LEU A 72 -3.80 -13.26 -6.35
N LEU A 73 -5.11 -13.50 -6.50
CA LEU A 73 -5.88 -13.07 -7.67
C LEU A 73 -6.03 -11.55 -7.77
N TYR A 74 -6.19 -10.86 -6.64
CA TYR A 74 -6.19 -9.38 -6.64
C TYR A 74 -4.83 -8.80 -7.01
N LEU A 75 -3.71 -9.39 -6.56
CA LEU A 75 -2.37 -8.96 -6.98
C LEU A 75 -2.15 -9.15 -8.48
N ASP A 76 -2.61 -10.29 -9.01
CA ASP A 76 -2.62 -10.55 -10.45
C ASP A 76 -3.47 -9.54 -11.24
N CYS A 77 -4.58 -9.09 -10.67
CA CYS A 77 -5.47 -8.08 -11.24
C CYS A 77 -4.80 -6.68 -11.25
N VAL A 78 -4.13 -6.30 -10.16
CA VAL A 78 -3.38 -5.05 -10.03
C VAL A 78 -2.33 -4.90 -11.13
N VAL A 79 -1.65 -6.00 -11.48
CA VAL A 79 -0.68 -6.02 -12.58
C VAL A 79 -1.33 -5.56 -13.89
N TYR A 80 -2.47 -6.14 -14.25
CA TYR A 80 -3.08 -5.85 -15.54
C TYR A 80 -3.81 -4.52 -15.60
N PHE A 81 -4.41 -4.04 -14.50
CA PHE A 81 -4.88 -2.65 -14.49
C PHE A 81 -3.72 -1.66 -14.66
N THR A 82 -2.58 -1.92 -14.04
CA THR A 82 -1.38 -1.08 -14.22
C THR A 82 -0.90 -1.07 -15.67
N LEU A 83 -0.79 -2.25 -16.30
CA LEU A 83 -0.37 -2.35 -17.71
C LEU A 83 -1.39 -1.71 -18.65
N SER A 84 -2.68 -1.80 -18.34
CA SER A 84 -3.73 -1.11 -19.10
C SER A 84 -3.54 0.41 -19.08
N ALA A 85 -3.16 0.98 -17.92
CA ALA A 85 -2.85 2.40 -17.79
C ALA A 85 -1.60 2.79 -18.58
N LYS A 86 -0.56 1.94 -18.57
CA LYS A 86 0.68 2.18 -19.31
C LYS A 86 0.46 2.23 -20.82
N HIS A 87 -0.37 1.33 -21.34
CA HIS A 87 -0.67 1.21 -22.76
C HIS A 87 -1.84 2.07 -23.22
N PHE A 88 -2.41 2.90 -22.34
CA PHE A 88 -3.46 3.84 -22.71
C PHE A 88 -2.88 4.95 -23.60
N GLN A 89 -2.95 4.74 -24.92
CA GLN A 89 -2.56 5.70 -25.95
C GLN A 89 -3.82 6.05 -26.74
N THR A 90 -4.27 7.31 -26.68
CA THR A 90 -5.28 7.82 -27.62
C THR A 90 -4.56 8.47 -28.79
N SER A 91 -5.02 8.16 -30.00
CA SER A 91 -4.58 8.77 -31.26
C SER A 91 -4.81 10.29 -31.33
N ASP A 92 -5.63 10.85 -30.44
CA ASP A 92 -6.11 12.22 -30.56
C ASP A 92 -5.69 13.05 -29.34
N GLY A 93 -4.77 14.00 -29.59
CA GLY A 93 -4.00 14.80 -28.62
C GLY A 93 -4.80 15.76 -27.73
N THR A 94 -5.63 15.24 -26.83
CA THR A 94 -6.29 16.02 -25.77
C THR A 94 -5.69 15.76 -24.38
N GLU A 95 -5.70 16.77 -23.51
CA GLU A 95 -5.23 16.73 -22.09
C GLU A 95 -5.86 15.59 -21.25
N ASN A 96 -6.89 14.92 -21.78
CA ASN A 96 -7.55 13.74 -21.25
C ASN A 96 -6.63 12.50 -21.09
N LYS A 97 -5.48 12.43 -21.80
CA LYS A 97 -4.51 11.30 -21.73
C LYS A 97 -3.97 11.07 -20.32
N ALA A 98 -3.36 12.09 -19.73
CA ALA A 98 -2.77 11.99 -18.40
C ALA A 98 -3.85 11.76 -17.35
N SER A 99 -5.04 12.36 -17.54
CA SER A 99 -6.17 12.24 -16.61
C SER A 99 -6.64 10.79 -16.45
N ARG A 100 -6.82 10.05 -17.56
CA ARG A 100 -7.28 8.65 -17.50
C ARG A 100 -6.22 7.69 -17.00
N GLN A 101 -4.96 7.84 -17.44
CA GLN A 101 -3.84 7.04 -16.92
C GLN A 101 -3.68 7.24 -15.40
N VAL A 102 -3.68 8.49 -14.93
CA VAL A 102 -3.63 8.84 -13.51
C VAL A 102 -4.80 8.20 -12.76
N THR A 103 -6.01 8.24 -13.32
CA THR A 103 -7.19 7.64 -12.72
C THR A 103 -7.03 6.12 -12.55
N ILE A 104 -6.64 5.40 -13.59
CA ILE A 104 -6.45 3.95 -13.52
C ILE A 104 -5.37 3.59 -12.49
N VAL A 105 -4.23 4.28 -12.50
CA VAL A 105 -3.14 4.02 -11.54
C VAL A 105 -3.57 4.31 -10.11
N ARG A 106 -4.29 5.42 -9.88
CA ARG A 106 -4.81 5.78 -8.55
C ARG A 106 -5.80 4.73 -8.05
N ASP A 107 -6.78 4.38 -8.86
CA ASP A 107 -7.82 3.42 -8.48
C ASP A 107 -7.22 2.01 -8.25
N THR A 108 -6.17 1.66 -9.02
CA THR A 108 -5.38 0.43 -8.81
C THR A 108 -4.63 0.46 -7.48
N CYS A 109 -4.03 1.60 -7.12
CA CYS A 109 -3.33 1.77 -5.86
C CYS A 109 -4.30 1.67 -4.66
N GLU A 110 -5.48 2.28 -4.75
CA GLU A 110 -6.52 2.18 -3.72
C GLU A 110 -7.08 0.75 -3.60
N LEU A 111 -7.31 0.06 -4.73
CA LEU A 111 -7.68 -1.35 -4.71
C LEU A 111 -6.62 -2.18 -3.98
N LEU A 112 -5.34 -2.03 -4.34
CA LEU A 112 -4.25 -2.77 -3.71
C LEU A 112 -4.16 -2.49 -2.20
N LYS A 113 -4.31 -1.23 -1.79
CA LYS A 113 -4.34 -0.83 -0.39
C LYS A 113 -5.49 -1.50 0.36
N LEU A 114 -6.71 -1.45 -0.20
CA LEU A 114 -7.90 -2.04 0.40
C LEU A 114 -7.77 -3.55 0.59
N VAL A 115 -7.40 -4.29 -0.46
CA VAL A 115 -7.30 -5.76 -0.38
C VAL A 115 -6.16 -6.21 0.53
N THR A 116 -5.05 -5.45 0.56
CA THR A 116 -3.94 -5.73 1.49
C THR A 116 -4.35 -5.48 2.94
N GLN A 117 -5.07 -4.39 3.22
CA GLN A 117 -5.59 -4.12 4.57
C GLN A 117 -6.55 -5.21 5.03
N HIS A 118 -7.46 -5.64 4.16
CA HIS A 118 -8.37 -6.73 4.47
C HIS A 118 -7.64 -8.05 4.71
N PHE A 119 -6.63 -8.38 3.89
CA PHE A 119 -5.86 -9.62 4.03
C PHE A 119 -4.98 -9.63 5.29
N THR A 120 -4.44 -8.49 5.69
CA THR A 120 -3.53 -8.35 6.84
C THR A 120 -4.24 -8.03 8.17
N LYS A 121 -5.58 -8.00 8.17
CA LYS A 121 -6.37 -7.74 9.37
C LYS A 121 -6.15 -8.86 10.39
N PRO A 122 -5.80 -8.55 11.67
CA PRO A 122 -5.67 -9.56 12.70
C PRO A 122 -6.96 -10.38 12.85
N SER A 123 -6.82 -11.69 13.00
CA SER A 123 -7.93 -12.58 13.35
C SER A 123 -7.41 -13.71 14.23
N ASP A 124 -8.24 -14.19 15.15
CA ASP A 124 -7.80 -15.06 16.25
C ASP A 124 -7.43 -16.50 15.79
N ASN A 125 -7.80 -16.89 14.57
CA ASN A 125 -7.60 -18.24 14.02
C ASN A 125 -6.86 -18.22 12.66
N ILE A 126 -5.72 -17.53 12.58
CA ILE A 126 -4.89 -17.51 11.36
C ILE A 126 -3.99 -18.75 11.33
N SER A 127 -4.06 -19.54 10.26
CA SER A 127 -3.14 -20.67 10.09
C SER A 127 -1.69 -20.17 9.95
N PRO A 128 -0.67 -20.94 10.41
CA PRO A 128 0.73 -20.55 10.26
C PRO A 128 1.13 -20.21 8.82
N LEU A 129 0.61 -20.97 7.84
CA LEU A 129 0.80 -20.71 6.41
C LEU A 129 0.23 -19.34 5.99
N HIS A 130 -0.98 -19.00 6.44
CA HIS A 130 -1.57 -17.71 6.15
C HIS A 130 -0.74 -16.57 6.76
N HIS A 131 -0.31 -16.72 8.02
CA HIS A 131 0.54 -15.73 8.68
C HIS A 131 1.86 -15.50 7.93
N HIS A 132 2.49 -16.60 7.50
CA HIS A 132 3.71 -16.56 6.71
C HIS A 132 3.54 -15.84 5.37
N LEU A 133 2.46 -16.14 4.64
CA LEU A 133 2.16 -15.45 3.37
C LEU A 133 1.75 -13.99 3.59
N MET A 134 1.10 -13.68 4.72
CA MET A 134 0.64 -12.34 5.07
C MET A 134 1.79 -11.33 5.09
N SER A 135 2.93 -11.67 5.69
CA SER A 135 4.08 -10.76 5.77
C SER A 135 4.67 -10.46 4.39
N ARG A 136 4.86 -11.50 3.56
CA ARG A 136 5.41 -11.38 2.19
C ARG A 136 4.50 -10.64 1.26
N VAL A 137 3.20 -10.94 1.29
CA VAL A 137 2.17 -10.21 0.53
C VAL A 137 2.17 -8.74 0.93
N ARG A 138 2.21 -8.45 2.24
CA ARG A 138 2.27 -7.08 2.73
C ARG A 138 3.50 -6.35 2.20
N ASN A 139 4.67 -6.99 2.21
CA ASN A 139 5.90 -6.40 1.68
C ASN A 139 5.80 -6.10 0.17
N LEU A 140 5.34 -7.07 -0.63
CA LEU A 140 5.11 -6.88 -2.06
C LEU A 140 4.12 -5.75 -2.34
N SER A 141 2.99 -5.74 -1.63
CA SER A 141 1.97 -4.70 -1.76
C SER A 141 2.51 -3.31 -1.44
N LEU A 142 3.35 -3.17 -0.40
CA LEU A 142 3.96 -1.88 -0.04
C LEU A 142 4.93 -1.42 -1.14
N ARG A 143 5.81 -2.29 -1.64
CA ARG A 143 6.73 -1.95 -2.75
C ARG A 143 5.97 -1.49 -3.99
N VAL A 144 4.90 -2.19 -4.35
CA VAL A 144 4.05 -1.85 -5.51
C VAL A 144 3.29 -0.54 -5.27
N GLN A 145 2.71 -0.32 -4.07
CA GLN A 145 2.05 0.94 -3.73
C GLN A 145 3.02 2.13 -3.82
N ALA A 146 4.26 1.96 -3.36
CA ALA A 146 5.29 3.00 -3.45
C ALA A 146 5.63 3.35 -4.90
N VAL A 147 5.81 2.34 -5.77
CA VAL A 147 6.05 2.56 -7.20
C VAL A 147 4.85 3.25 -7.85
N LEU A 148 3.62 2.78 -7.61
CA LEU A 148 2.41 3.40 -8.16
C LEU A 148 2.25 4.86 -7.68
N ALA A 149 2.52 5.14 -6.40
CA ALA A 149 2.51 6.49 -5.86
C ALA A 149 3.57 7.38 -6.52
N TYR A 150 4.78 6.86 -6.76
CA TYR A 150 5.80 7.58 -7.50
C TYR A 150 5.32 7.92 -8.93
N HIS A 151 4.70 6.97 -9.63
CA HIS A 151 4.15 7.22 -10.97
C HIS A 151 3.02 8.27 -10.96
N LEU A 152 2.17 8.31 -9.92
CA LEU A 152 1.16 9.37 -9.76
C LEU A 152 1.77 10.76 -9.64
N TYR A 153 2.90 10.90 -8.92
CA TYR A 153 3.69 12.12 -8.92
C TYR A 153 4.31 12.37 -10.30
N ASN A 154 4.95 11.35 -10.88
CA ASN A 154 5.73 11.49 -12.11
C ASN A 154 4.87 11.95 -13.30
N PHE A 155 3.62 11.49 -13.40
CA PHE A 155 2.67 11.96 -14.42
C PHE A 155 2.39 13.47 -14.35
N ARG A 156 2.63 14.09 -13.19
CA ARG A 156 2.40 15.52 -12.93
C ARG A 156 3.69 16.27 -12.57
N SER A 157 4.86 15.65 -12.67
CA SER A 157 6.14 16.22 -12.23
C SER A 157 6.44 17.55 -12.93
N GLN A 158 6.24 17.60 -14.25
CA GLN A 158 6.42 18.82 -15.05
C GLN A 158 5.46 19.95 -14.61
N GLN A 159 4.21 19.61 -14.29
CA GLN A 159 3.24 20.58 -13.76
C GLN A 159 3.66 21.05 -12.36
N ALA A 160 4.21 20.14 -11.54
CA ALA A 160 4.68 20.47 -10.20
C ALA A 160 5.86 21.45 -10.20
N PHE A 161 6.80 21.31 -11.14
CA PHE A 161 7.91 22.27 -11.29
C PHE A 161 7.43 23.65 -11.74
N LYS A 162 6.49 23.70 -12.68
CA LYS A 162 5.86 24.96 -13.12
C LYS A 162 5.10 25.63 -11.98
N ALA A 163 4.29 24.86 -11.25
CA ALA A 163 3.56 25.34 -10.08
C ALA A 163 4.49 25.90 -9.01
N TYR A 164 5.61 25.21 -8.71
CA TYR A 164 6.62 25.71 -7.79
C TYR A 164 7.17 27.08 -8.23
N THR A 165 7.54 27.21 -9.52
CA THR A 165 8.05 28.47 -10.06
C THR A 165 7.05 29.62 -9.89
N VAL A 166 5.77 29.37 -10.21
CA VAL A 166 4.70 30.37 -10.03
C VAL A 166 4.51 30.74 -8.56
N LEU A 167 4.50 29.74 -7.66
CA LEU A 167 4.33 29.99 -6.22
C LEU A 167 5.48 30.82 -5.66
N THR A 168 6.72 30.54 -6.02
CA THR A 168 7.89 31.33 -5.59
C THR A 168 7.85 32.76 -6.11
N GLN A 169 7.38 32.97 -7.35
CA GLN A 169 7.22 34.32 -7.91
C GLN A 169 6.10 35.11 -7.23
N MET A 170 5.07 34.42 -6.72
CA MET A 170 3.89 35.05 -6.10
C MET A 170 4.00 35.21 -4.59
N ASP A 171 5.05 34.66 -3.97
CA ASP A 171 5.35 34.80 -2.54
C ASP A 171 5.37 36.26 -2.06
N PRO A 172 5.92 37.24 -2.81
CA PRO A 172 5.87 38.66 -2.43
C PRO A 172 4.47 39.28 -2.42
N HIS A 173 3.48 38.64 -3.05
CA HIS A 173 2.09 39.10 -3.09
C HIS A 173 1.22 38.51 -1.97
N VAL A 174 1.83 37.72 -1.07
CA VAL A 174 1.20 37.21 0.13
C VAL A 174 1.25 38.31 1.20
N ILE A 175 0.09 38.81 1.61
CA ILE A 175 -0.01 39.90 2.59
C ILE A 175 -0.30 39.29 3.95
N GLU A 176 0.60 39.50 4.92
CA GLU A 176 0.36 39.16 6.31
C GLU A 176 -0.30 40.33 7.04
N GLU A 177 -1.58 40.20 7.35
CA GLU A 177 -2.29 41.16 8.19
C GLU A 177 -2.20 40.72 9.66
N LYS A 178 -1.44 41.47 10.46
CA LYS A 178 -1.49 41.36 11.91
C LYS A 178 -2.71 42.11 12.41
N LYS A 179 -3.69 41.41 12.98
CA LYS A 179 -4.76 42.05 13.74
C LYS A 179 -4.12 42.67 14.99
N ALA A 180 -3.93 43.99 14.97
CA ALA A 180 -3.59 44.72 16.19
C ALA A 180 -4.75 44.56 17.18
N ASP A 181 -4.46 44.15 18.40
CA ASP A 181 -5.44 44.07 19.48
C ASP A 181 -6.11 45.44 19.65
N ALA A 182 -7.33 45.57 19.13
CA ALA A 182 -8.17 46.73 19.36
C ALA A 182 -8.61 46.70 20.83
N THR A 183 -7.80 47.32 21.70
CA THR A 183 -8.21 47.62 23.07
C THR A 183 -9.16 48.81 23.00
N PRO A 184 -10.46 48.70 23.37
CA PRO A 184 -11.29 49.87 23.49
C PRO A 184 -10.88 50.60 24.77
N SER A 185 -10.15 51.71 24.60
CA SER A 185 -9.90 52.66 25.69
C SER A 185 -11.21 53.41 25.99
N ALA A 186 -11.93 52.99 27.04
CA ALA A 186 -12.99 53.80 27.64
C ALA A 186 -13.13 53.51 29.15
N GLY A 187 -12.68 54.46 29.97
CA GLY A 187 -13.41 54.88 31.17
C GLY A 187 -13.20 54.14 32.50
N GLY A 188 -12.31 54.68 33.34
CA GLY A 188 -12.61 55.05 34.73
C GLY A 188 -12.72 53.97 35.83
N GLY A 189 -11.84 54.05 36.84
CA GLY A 189 -12.09 53.52 38.20
C GLY A 189 -10.86 52.94 38.91
N LYS A 190 -10.44 53.56 40.02
CA LYS A 190 -9.33 53.14 40.90
C LYS A 190 -9.73 52.00 41.87
N THR A 191 -8.71 51.40 42.51
CA THR A 191 -8.64 50.50 43.70
C THR A 191 -8.50 49.00 43.35
N THR A 192 -7.57 48.17 43.84
CA THR A 192 -6.58 48.10 44.96
C THR A 192 -5.54 46.98 44.62
N PRO A 193 -4.36 46.89 45.26
CA PRO A 193 -3.38 45.82 44.99
C PRO A 193 -3.47 44.68 46.01
N SER A 194 -3.46 43.42 45.56
CA SER A 194 -2.90 42.29 46.32
C SER A 194 -2.60 41.08 45.42
N PRO A 195 -1.59 40.26 45.79
CA PRO A 195 -0.93 39.32 44.88
C PRO A 195 -1.45 37.89 45.09
N SER A 196 -1.68 37.15 44.01
CA SER A 196 -1.47 35.70 44.03
C SER A 196 -1.44 35.13 42.62
N SER A 197 -0.46 34.27 42.43
CA SER A 197 -0.19 33.39 41.31
C SER A 197 -1.42 32.78 40.63
N SER A 198 -1.55 33.00 39.33
CA SER A 198 -1.93 31.91 38.43
C SER A 198 -1.19 32.08 37.12
N VAL A 199 -0.44 31.04 36.75
CA VAL A 199 0.19 30.88 35.45
C VAL A 199 -0.93 30.57 34.46
N HIS A 200 -1.71 31.58 34.07
CA HIS A 200 -2.57 31.49 32.91
C HIS A 200 -1.73 31.87 31.70
N SER A 201 -1.46 30.88 30.86
CA SER A 201 -0.86 31.04 29.54
C SER A 201 -1.59 32.16 28.80
N ASN A 202 -0.92 33.31 28.69
CA ASN A 202 -1.36 34.44 27.89
C ASN A 202 -1.26 34.04 26.41
N SER A 203 -2.22 33.25 25.92
CA SER A 203 -2.40 32.95 24.51
C SER A 203 -3.29 34.01 23.85
N ASN A 204 -2.95 35.30 24.04
CA ASN A 204 -3.35 36.34 23.11
C ASN A 204 -2.37 36.36 21.93
N GLN A 205 -2.17 35.21 21.27
CA GLN A 205 -1.62 35.25 19.93
C GLN A 205 -2.71 35.78 19.03
N GLY A 206 -2.64 37.08 18.71
CA GLY A 206 -3.47 37.69 17.68
C GLY A 206 -3.49 36.77 16.46
N VAL A 207 -4.68 36.48 15.95
CA VAL A 207 -4.85 35.66 14.75
C VAL A 207 -4.27 36.47 13.59
N ASN A 208 -3.06 36.13 13.16
CA ASN A 208 -2.47 36.67 11.95
C ASN A 208 -3.20 36.05 10.75
N THR A 209 -3.78 36.88 9.90
CA THR A 209 -4.48 36.45 8.70
C THR A 209 -3.60 36.67 7.49
N ILE A 210 -3.40 35.62 6.71
CA ILE A 210 -2.66 35.68 5.45
C ILE A 210 -3.67 35.84 4.31
N SER A 211 -3.56 36.93 3.55
CA SER A 211 -4.33 37.16 2.33
C SER A 211 -3.50 36.80 1.11
N MET A 212 -4.07 36.00 0.20
CA MET A 212 -3.42 35.61 -1.05
C MET A 212 -4.43 35.55 -2.20
N PRO A 213 -4.00 35.77 -3.46
CA PRO A 213 -4.89 35.60 -4.62
C PRO A 213 -5.45 34.18 -4.71
N THR A 214 -6.74 34.05 -5.05
CA THR A 214 -7.42 32.75 -5.12
C THR A 214 -6.72 31.76 -6.05
N HIS A 215 -6.21 32.22 -7.18
CA HIS A 215 -5.47 31.37 -8.12
C HIS A 215 -4.18 30.78 -7.50
N VAL A 216 -3.45 31.57 -6.70
CA VAL A 216 -2.26 31.12 -5.97
C VAL A 216 -2.63 30.04 -4.97
N TYR A 217 -3.71 30.24 -4.21
CA TYR A 217 -4.23 29.24 -3.28
C TYR A 217 -4.61 27.92 -3.98
N GLN A 218 -5.26 27.98 -5.15
CA GLN A 218 -5.62 26.78 -5.91
C GLN A 218 -4.39 26.03 -6.42
N ILE A 219 -3.38 26.75 -6.92
CA ILE A 219 -2.10 26.14 -7.32
C ILE A 219 -1.44 25.47 -6.11
N GLN A 220 -1.39 26.14 -4.96
CA GLN A 220 -0.82 25.58 -3.73
C GLN A 220 -1.54 24.30 -3.31
N LYS A 221 -2.87 24.30 -3.30
CA LYS A 221 -3.69 23.11 -2.98
C LYS A 221 -3.44 21.96 -3.95
N GLN A 222 -3.32 22.25 -5.25
CA GLN A 222 -3.03 21.24 -6.26
C GLN A 222 -1.60 20.71 -6.13
N GLN A 223 -0.64 21.57 -5.79
CA GLN A 223 0.76 21.20 -5.55
C GLN A 223 0.88 20.25 -4.36
N LEU A 224 0.18 20.52 -3.26
CA LEU A 224 0.17 19.63 -2.09
C LEU A 224 -0.33 18.23 -2.44
N LYS A 225 -1.39 18.11 -3.25
CA LYS A 225 -1.88 16.81 -3.72
C LYS A 225 -0.83 16.07 -4.55
N THR A 226 -0.12 16.77 -5.43
CA THR A 226 0.91 16.16 -6.28
C THR A 226 2.14 15.74 -5.48
N LEU A 227 2.64 16.59 -4.59
CA LEU A 227 3.78 16.27 -3.72
C LEU A 227 3.47 15.21 -2.67
N HIS A 228 2.21 15.11 -2.23
CA HIS A 228 1.76 14.05 -1.32
C HIS A 228 2.07 12.65 -1.89
N HIS A 229 1.88 12.44 -3.20
CA HIS A 229 2.21 11.17 -3.83
C HIS A 229 3.71 10.83 -3.74
N LEU A 230 4.59 11.81 -3.94
CA LEU A 230 6.05 11.62 -3.82
C LEU A 230 6.46 11.32 -2.37
N MET A 231 5.95 12.11 -1.42
CA MET A 231 6.19 11.91 0.02
C MET A 231 5.74 10.51 0.46
N TRP A 232 4.55 10.10 0.02
CA TRP A 232 3.98 8.79 0.36
C TRP A 232 4.73 7.64 -0.30
N ALA A 233 5.17 7.80 -1.56
CA ALA A 233 6.02 6.83 -2.23
C ALA A 233 7.31 6.58 -1.45
N HIS A 234 8.01 7.64 -1.05
CA HIS A 234 9.24 7.53 -0.26
C HIS A 234 8.98 6.88 1.10
N ARG A 235 7.93 7.31 1.81
CA ARG A 235 7.58 6.77 3.13
C ARG A 235 7.27 5.27 3.08
N ILE A 236 6.39 4.85 2.17
CA ILE A 236 6.03 3.44 2.04
C ILE A 236 7.23 2.59 1.60
N TRP A 237 8.07 3.12 0.71
CA TRP A 237 9.27 2.42 0.25
C TRP A 237 10.21 2.11 1.43
N GLY A 238 10.45 3.10 2.30
CA GLY A 238 11.20 2.92 3.55
C GLY A 238 10.55 1.92 4.49
N ASP A 239 9.25 2.06 4.75
CA ASP A 239 8.49 1.14 5.60
C ASP A 239 8.54 -0.32 5.08
N ALA A 240 8.57 -0.52 3.76
CA ALA A 240 8.71 -1.86 3.16
C ALA A 240 10.11 -2.45 3.37
N ALA A 241 11.15 -1.62 3.28
CA ALA A 241 12.53 -2.05 3.53
C ALA A 241 12.76 -2.43 5.00
N GLU A 242 12.30 -1.58 5.93
CA GLU A 242 12.40 -1.83 7.38
C GLU A 242 11.68 -3.12 7.78
N ARG A 243 10.45 -3.33 7.27
CA ARG A 243 9.69 -4.55 7.53
C ARG A 243 10.36 -5.81 7.01
N ALA A 244 10.94 -5.75 5.81
CA ALA A 244 11.70 -6.88 5.29
C ALA A 244 12.88 -7.17 6.22
N GLY A 245 13.65 -6.13 6.60
CA GLY A 245 14.83 -6.25 7.47
C GLY A 245 14.55 -6.90 8.83
N GLY A 246 13.36 -6.69 9.39
CA GLY A 246 12.92 -7.32 10.64
C GLY A 246 12.58 -8.82 10.55
N ASN A 247 12.50 -9.40 9.34
CA ASN A 247 12.16 -10.81 9.12
C ASN A 247 13.08 -11.45 8.08
N SER A 248 13.96 -12.35 8.53
CA SER A 248 14.93 -13.05 7.67
C SER A 248 14.28 -13.82 6.50
N ALA A 249 13.09 -14.39 6.71
CA ALA A 249 12.36 -15.12 5.66
C ALA A 249 11.82 -14.17 4.58
N ASP A 250 11.48 -12.93 4.94
CA ASP A 250 11.03 -11.89 4.01
C ASP A 250 12.23 -11.28 3.27
N MET A 251 13.34 -10.98 3.96
CA MET A 251 14.58 -10.56 3.30
C MET A 251 15.06 -11.57 2.27
N THR A 252 15.04 -12.86 2.61
CA THR A 252 15.46 -13.93 1.71
C THR A 252 14.54 -14.00 0.49
N PHE A 253 13.23 -13.88 0.69
CA PHE A 253 12.23 -13.84 -0.37
C PHE A 253 12.49 -12.67 -1.34
N ILE A 254 12.66 -11.46 -0.81
CA ILE A 254 12.92 -10.26 -1.60
C ILE A 254 14.26 -10.34 -2.34
N THR A 255 15.34 -10.72 -1.65
CA THR A 255 16.67 -10.84 -2.26
C THR A 255 16.65 -11.86 -3.40
N SER A 256 15.91 -12.97 -3.23
CA SER A 256 15.75 -13.97 -4.27
C SER A 256 14.95 -13.43 -5.45
N LEU A 257 13.86 -12.67 -5.21
CA LEU A 257 13.11 -12.02 -6.27
C LEU A 257 13.97 -11.04 -7.07
N GLU A 258 14.80 -10.25 -6.39
CA GLU A 258 15.70 -9.28 -7.03
C GLU A 258 16.80 -9.96 -7.84
N LYS A 259 17.28 -11.15 -7.44
CA LYS A 259 18.19 -11.96 -8.26
C LYS A 259 17.56 -12.41 -9.58
N VAL A 260 16.26 -12.72 -9.57
CA VAL A 260 15.54 -13.24 -10.76
C VAL A 260 14.98 -12.13 -11.64
N CYS A 261 14.46 -11.06 -11.05
CA CYS A 261 13.80 -9.96 -11.76
C CYS A 261 14.71 -8.73 -11.98
N GLY A 262 15.88 -8.70 -11.35
CA GLY A 262 16.66 -7.49 -11.13
C GLY A 262 16.13 -6.66 -9.96
N HIS A 263 16.99 -5.81 -9.38
CA HIS A 263 16.63 -4.93 -8.27
C HIS A 263 15.46 -4.00 -8.63
N LEU A 264 14.44 -3.93 -7.78
CA LEU A 264 13.30 -3.03 -7.97
C LEU A 264 13.60 -1.70 -7.29
N CYS A 265 13.48 -0.60 -8.02
CA CYS A 265 13.60 0.77 -7.51
C CYS A 265 12.22 1.43 -7.43
N VAL A 266 12.08 2.48 -6.61
CA VAL A 266 10.80 3.21 -6.45
C VAL A 266 10.32 3.86 -7.75
N ASP A 267 11.25 4.23 -8.63
CA ASP A 267 11.01 4.84 -9.94
C ASP A 267 10.97 3.81 -11.09
N ALA A 268 10.95 2.51 -10.76
CA ALA A 268 10.99 1.45 -11.76
C ALA A 268 9.85 1.59 -12.79
N PRO A 269 10.10 1.26 -14.07
CA PRO A 269 9.04 1.20 -15.08
C PRO A 269 7.92 0.25 -14.67
N LEU A 270 6.68 0.60 -15.03
CA LEU A 270 5.49 -0.17 -14.65
C LEU A 270 5.58 -1.65 -15.07
N GLU A 271 6.22 -1.98 -16.19
CA GLU A 271 6.38 -3.37 -16.65
C GLU A 271 7.35 -4.17 -15.80
N LYS A 272 8.41 -3.50 -15.32
CA LYS A 272 9.39 -4.12 -14.42
C LYS A 272 8.72 -4.42 -13.09
N MET A 273 7.97 -3.46 -12.55
CA MET A 273 7.13 -3.65 -11.35
C MET A 273 6.10 -4.77 -11.56
N SER A 274 5.41 -4.80 -12.71
CA SER A 274 4.45 -5.86 -13.06
C SER A 274 5.08 -7.25 -13.11
N SER A 275 6.24 -7.38 -13.75
CA SER A 275 6.97 -8.67 -13.83
C SER A 275 7.46 -9.11 -12.44
N TYR A 276 7.96 -8.16 -11.63
CA TYR A 276 8.38 -8.40 -10.25
C TYR A 276 7.21 -8.90 -9.39
N LEU A 277 6.05 -8.23 -9.47
CA LEU A 277 4.86 -8.62 -8.73
C LEU A 277 4.33 -9.99 -9.18
N LEU A 278 4.20 -10.25 -10.48
CA LEU A 278 3.77 -11.57 -10.97
C LEU A 278 4.71 -12.69 -10.55
N THR A 279 6.02 -12.43 -10.53
CA THR A 279 7.00 -13.42 -10.08
C THR A 279 6.81 -13.72 -8.60
N GLY A 280 6.68 -12.70 -7.75
CA GLY A 280 6.36 -12.88 -6.34
C GLY A 280 5.05 -13.63 -6.10
N VAL A 281 3.99 -13.27 -6.83
CA VAL A 281 2.68 -13.96 -6.76
C VAL A 281 2.80 -15.42 -7.15
N ALA A 282 3.53 -15.74 -8.23
CA ALA A 282 3.74 -17.12 -8.66
C ALA A 282 4.47 -17.94 -7.59
N TRP A 283 5.47 -17.38 -6.93
CA TRP A 283 6.23 -18.06 -5.86
C TRP A 283 5.33 -18.36 -4.66
N LEU A 284 4.57 -17.35 -4.21
CA LEU A 284 3.63 -17.48 -3.10
C LEU A 284 2.51 -18.49 -3.42
N ARG A 285 2.03 -18.51 -4.67
CA ARG A 285 1.04 -19.48 -5.15
C ARG A 285 1.58 -20.91 -5.11
N THR A 286 2.79 -21.13 -5.61
CA THR A 286 3.44 -22.46 -5.58
C THR A 286 3.65 -22.94 -4.15
N GLU A 287 4.12 -22.07 -3.25
CA GLU A 287 4.29 -22.38 -1.83
C GLU A 287 2.96 -22.74 -1.18
N TYR A 288 1.90 -21.98 -1.46
CA TYR A 288 0.56 -22.23 -0.94
C TYR A 288 -0.01 -23.58 -1.40
N GLU A 289 0.04 -23.85 -2.70
CA GLU A 289 -0.47 -25.09 -3.29
C GLU A 289 0.28 -26.32 -2.79
N ARG A 290 1.60 -26.19 -2.57
CA ARG A 290 2.41 -27.27 -2.00
C ARG A 290 1.99 -27.61 -0.57
N GLU A 291 1.82 -26.60 0.28
CA GLU A 291 1.45 -26.84 1.68
C GLU A 291 0.04 -27.45 1.78
N LYS A 292 -0.90 -27.04 0.91
CA LYS A 292 -2.23 -27.66 0.81
C LYS A 292 -2.19 -29.15 0.47
N ARG A 293 -1.23 -29.59 -0.35
CA ARG A 293 -1.07 -30.99 -0.76
C ARG A 293 -0.30 -31.85 0.24
N ARG A 294 0.23 -31.26 1.32
CA ARG A 294 1.08 -31.97 2.28
C ARG A 294 0.26 -32.99 3.08
N PRO A 295 0.60 -34.29 3.04
CA PRO A 295 -0.17 -35.32 3.72
C PRO A 295 -0.20 -35.08 5.24
N PRO A 296 -1.30 -35.44 5.93
CA PRO A 296 -1.38 -35.31 7.39
C PRO A 296 -0.22 -36.07 8.05
N PRO A 297 0.31 -35.58 9.18
CA PRO A 297 1.40 -36.26 9.85
C PRO A 297 0.96 -37.70 10.18
N PRO A 298 1.87 -38.68 10.08
CA PRO A 298 1.57 -40.04 10.49
C PRO A 298 1.15 -40.00 11.96
N ILE A 299 -0.02 -40.59 12.26
CA ILE A 299 -0.46 -40.79 13.63
C ILE A 299 0.62 -41.66 14.26
N SER A 300 1.48 -41.07 15.09
CA SER A 300 2.44 -41.81 15.88
C SER A 300 1.62 -42.68 16.82
N ALA A 301 1.44 -43.94 16.44
CA ALA A 301 0.92 -44.97 17.31
C ALA A 301 1.78 -44.93 18.57
N LYS A 302 1.20 -44.46 19.68
CA LYS A 302 1.82 -44.58 21.00
C LYS A 302 2.21 -46.04 21.14
N ARG A 303 3.52 -46.32 21.15
CA ARG A 303 4.03 -47.60 21.64
C ARG A 303 3.56 -47.69 23.08
N LEU A 304 2.55 -48.51 23.31
CA LEU A 304 2.32 -49.10 24.62
C LEU A 304 3.52 -50.01 24.88
N SER A 305 4.45 -49.52 25.70
CA SER A 305 5.47 -50.33 26.37
C SER A 305 5.49 -49.92 27.83
#